data_AF-A0A2J8A425-F1
#
_entry.id   AF-A0A2J8A425-F1
#
_cell.length_a   1.000
_cell.length_b   1.000
_cell.length_c   1.000
_cell.angle_alpha   90.00
_cell.angle_beta   90.00
_cell.angle_gamma   90.00
#
_symmetry.space_group_name_H-M   'P 1'
#
loop_
_entity.id
_entity.type
_entity.pdbx_description
1 polymer ?
#
loop_
_entity_poly.entity_id
_entity_poly.type
_entity_poly.pdbx_seq_one_letter_code
_entity_poly.pdbx_strand_id
1 'polypeptide(L)'
;MVFPRQRWPTLLLIASSVLVAFVVADGEVADHERDVRTARSGAELAAAFADEGVSTVLVEAGGDLTLADSDWEGIPVPVRLSRNFTIRGSAAPQASWPVLHLLARQKVQLMLDGVTLRLQYLVLHKYRSDNVLRAPALHR
;
A
#
# COMPACT_ATOMS: atom_id res chain seq x y z
N MET A 1 -33.91 44.52 30.70
CA MET A 1 -33.77 44.16 32.13
C MET A 1 -32.82 42.98 32.21
N VAL A 2 -31.69 43.17 32.87
CA VAL A 2 -30.50 42.31 32.85
C VAL A 2 -30.60 41.29 33.97
N PHE A 3 -30.46 39.99 33.67
CA PHE A 3 -30.28 38.94 34.70
C PHE A 3 -28.78 38.61 34.85
N PRO A 4 -28.27 38.46 36.09
CA PRO A 4 -26.84 38.55 36.37
C PRO A 4 -26.09 37.22 36.29
N ARG A 5 -24.77 37.36 36.14
CA ARG A 5 -23.74 36.33 36.27
C ARG A 5 -23.85 35.58 37.61
N GLN A 6 -23.75 34.25 37.56
CA GLN A 6 -23.31 33.44 38.71
C GLN A 6 -22.23 32.46 38.27
N ARG A 7 -21.23 32.30 39.13
CA ARG A 7 -19.85 31.87 38.86
C ARG A 7 -19.50 30.66 39.76
N TRP A 8 -19.19 29.50 39.13
CA TRP A 8 -18.36 28.32 39.55
C TRP A 8 -18.86 27.40 40.71
N PRO A 9 -18.40 26.11 40.87
CA PRO A 9 -17.29 25.40 40.19
C PRO A 9 -17.55 23.94 39.70
N THR A 10 -16.63 23.50 38.83
CA THR A 10 -16.05 22.16 38.56
C THR A 10 -16.78 20.88 38.98
N LEU A 11 -17.20 20.07 37.99
CA LEU A 11 -17.20 18.61 38.07
C LEU A 11 -16.91 18.01 36.68
N LEU A 12 -15.74 17.37 36.59
CA LEU A 12 -15.28 16.49 35.52
C LEU A 12 -16.22 15.28 35.39
N LEU A 13 -16.49 14.83 34.15
CA LEU A 13 -16.72 13.43 33.71
C LEU A 13 -16.95 13.46 32.19
N ILE A 14 -15.89 13.33 31.38
CA ILE A 14 -15.43 12.09 30.71
C ILE A 14 -16.54 11.33 29.99
N ALA A 15 -16.47 11.38 28.65
CA ALA A 15 -16.57 10.27 27.69
C ALA A 15 -17.15 10.77 26.37
N SER A 16 -16.35 11.49 25.58
CA SER A 16 -16.72 11.73 24.18
C SER A 16 -16.36 10.48 23.39
N SER A 17 -17.33 9.57 23.26
CA SER A 17 -17.22 8.41 22.40
C SER A 17 -17.03 8.87 20.96
N VAL A 18 -15.82 8.69 20.41
CA VAL A 18 -15.56 8.88 18.99
C VAL A 18 -16.23 7.71 18.26
N LEU A 19 -17.40 7.97 17.69
CA LEU A 19 -18.04 7.07 16.74
C LEU A 19 -17.25 7.14 15.43
N VAL A 20 -16.40 6.15 15.16
CA VAL A 20 -15.79 5.97 13.83
C VAL A 20 -16.88 5.41 12.92
N ALA A 21 -17.56 6.30 12.19
CA ALA A 21 -18.42 5.89 11.10
C ALA A 21 -17.53 5.41 9.95
N PHE A 22 -17.50 4.09 9.71
CA PHE A 22 -17.02 3.53 8.45
C PHE A 22 -18.03 3.94 7.37
N VAL A 23 -17.77 5.04 6.68
CA VAL A 23 -18.42 5.31 5.40
C VAL A 23 -17.80 4.33 4.41
N VAL A 24 -18.49 3.22 4.17
CA VAL A 24 -18.32 2.48 2.92
C VAL A 24 -18.87 3.40 1.85
N ALA A 25 -18.00 4.26 1.33
CA ALA A 25 -18.29 4.95 0.08
C ALA A 25 -18.34 3.84 -0.97
N ASP A 26 -19.55 3.45 -1.35
CA ASP A 26 -19.83 2.84 -2.64
C ASP A 26 -19.53 3.93 -3.68
N GLY A 27 -18.24 4.19 -3.86
CA GLY A 27 -17.73 5.06 -4.89
C GLY A 27 -17.85 4.27 -6.17
N GLU A 28 -18.88 4.59 -6.95
CA GLU A 28 -19.01 4.24 -8.35
C GLU A 28 -17.75 4.79 -9.06
N VAL A 29 -16.69 3.97 -9.12
CA VAL A 29 -15.43 4.37 -9.76
C VAL A 29 -15.65 4.24 -11.25
N ALA A 30 -15.76 5.40 -11.88
CA ALA A 30 -15.74 5.58 -13.31
C ALA A 30 -14.66 4.69 -13.95
N ASP A 31 -15.16 3.78 -14.77
CA ASP A 31 -14.49 2.90 -15.71
C ASP A 31 -13.21 3.52 -16.33
N HIS A 32 -12.05 3.16 -15.80
CA HIS A 32 -10.75 3.37 -16.45
C HIS A 32 -10.23 2.01 -16.92
N GLU A 33 -10.70 1.60 -18.09
CA GLU A 33 -10.07 0.54 -18.91
C GLU A 33 -8.67 0.95 -19.40
N ARG A 34 -8.26 2.20 -19.17
CA ARG A 34 -6.88 2.63 -19.34
C ARG A 34 -6.16 2.28 -18.06
N ASP A 35 -5.02 1.62 -18.21
CA ASP A 35 -4.02 1.45 -17.16
C ASP A 35 -3.91 0.04 -16.51
N VAL A 36 -3.66 -0.97 -17.35
CA VAL A 36 -3.24 -2.30 -16.90
C VAL A 36 -2.05 -2.76 -17.74
N ARG A 37 -0.98 -3.25 -17.09
CA ARG A 37 0.18 -3.88 -17.74
C ARG A 37 0.39 -5.29 -17.24
N THR A 38 0.89 -6.19 -18.08
CA THR A 38 1.39 -7.48 -17.62
C THR A 38 2.90 -7.36 -17.39
N ALA A 39 3.38 -7.87 -16.25
CA ALA A 39 4.80 -7.99 -15.98
C ALA A 39 5.19 -9.47 -15.85
N ARG A 40 6.17 -9.87 -16.65
CA ARG A 40 6.80 -11.20 -16.66
C ARG A 40 8.21 -11.19 -16.10
N SER A 41 8.75 -10.00 -15.84
CA SER A 41 10.10 -9.80 -15.29
C SER A 41 10.13 -8.67 -14.25
N GLY A 42 11.20 -8.63 -13.46
CA GLY A 42 11.47 -7.53 -12.52
C GLY A 42 11.60 -6.19 -13.24
N ALA A 43 12.35 -6.14 -14.35
CA ALA A 43 12.53 -4.94 -15.16
C ALA A 43 11.21 -4.36 -15.69
N GLU A 44 10.29 -5.22 -16.15
CA GLU A 44 8.94 -4.79 -16.57
C GLU A 44 8.13 -4.21 -15.40
N LEU A 45 8.22 -4.82 -14.23
CA LEU A 45 7.57 -4.32 -13.02
C LEU A 45 8.19 -2.98 -12.56
N ALA A 46 9.51 -2.83 -12.63
CA ALA A 46 10.21 -1.58 -12.30
C ALA A 46 9.80 -0.45 -13.26
N ALA A 47 9.75 -0.74 -14.57
CA ALA A 47 9.28 0.19 -15.57
C ALA A 47 7.82 0.61 -15.33
N ALA A 48 6.95 -0.33 -14.93
CA ALA A 48 5.57 -0.03 -14.57
C ALA A 48 5.46 0.91 -13.36
N PHE A 49 6.33 0.79 -12.36
CA PHE A 49 6.36 1.78 -11.26
C PHE A 49 6.69 3.18 -11.77
N ALA A 50 7.61 3.30 -12.72
CA ALA A 50 8.07 4.57 -13.28
C ALA A 50 7.08 5.21 -14.27
N ASP A 51 6.22 4.42 -14.90
CA ASP A 51 5.23 4.90 -15.86
C ASP A 51 4.01 5.49 -15.12
N GLU A 52 3.81 6.81 -15.22
CA GLU A 52 2.71 7.53 -14.56
C GLU A 52 1.32 7.10 -15.06
N GLY A 53 1.24 6.56 -16.27
CA GLY A 53 0.03 5.97 -16.82
C GLY A 53 -0.14 4.50 -16.46
N VAL A 54 0.66 3.98 -15.50
CA VAL A 54 0.57 2.62 -14.95
C VAL A 54 0.08 2.57 -13.47
N SER A 55 -1.02 1.90 -13.16
CA SER A 55 -1.72 1.81 -11.86
C SER A 55 -2.13 0.38 -11.54
N THR A 56 -2.19 -0.52 -12.53
CA THR A 56 -2.36 -1.96 -12.28
C THR A 56 -1.35 -2.78 -13.06
N VAL A 57 -0.66 -3.69 -12.37
CA VAL A 57 0.23 -4.68 -12.97
C VAL A 57 -0.28 -6.08 -12.68
N LEU A 58 -0.48 -6.87 -13.73
CA LEU A 58 -0.81 -8.28 -13.69
C LEU A 58 0.46 -9.11 -13.69
N VAL A 59 0.61 -9.99 -12.70
CA VAL A 59 1.67 -10.99 -12.63
C VAL A 59 1.06 -12.34 -13.03
N GLU A 60 1.61 -12.96 -14.06
CA GLU A 60 1.11 -14.24 -14.57
C GLU A 60 1.26 -15.36 -13.54
N ALA A 61 0.30 -16.29 -13.51
CA ALA A 61 0.29 -17.40 -12.56
C ALA A 61 1.41 -18.41 -12.85
N GLY A 62 1.99 -19.00 -11.80
CA GLY A 62 2.98 -20.07 -11.91
C GLY A 62 4.42 -19.62 -12.16
N GLY A 63 4.68 -18.31 -12.25
CA GLY A 63 6.03 -17.75 -12.31
C GLY A 63 6.37 -16.97 -11.05
N ASP A 64 7.52 -17.27 -10.45
CA ASP A 64 8.10 -16.43 -9.40
C ASP A 64 8.67 -15.17 -10.06
N LEU A 65 8.23 -13.99 -9.61
CA LEU A 65 8.75 -12.71 -10.10
C LEU A 65 9.69 -12.13 -9.05
N THR A 66 10.94 -11.91 -9.45
CA THR A 66 11.93 -11.25 -8.61
C THR A 66 12.16 -9.83 -9.09
N LEU A 67 12.02 -8.87 -8.17
CA LEU A 67 12.35 -7.47 -8.37
C LEU A 67 13.68 -7.18 -7.63
N ALA A 68 14.77 -7.26 -8.40
CA ALA A 68 16.15 -7.07 -7.95
C ALA A 68 16.62 -5.62 -8.17
N ASP A 69 17.77 -5.26 -7.62
CA ASP A 69 18.33 -3.91 -7.78
C ASP A 69 18.70 -3.57 -9.23
N SER A 70 19.15 -4.56 -10.01
CA SER A 70 19.51 -4.41 -11.43
C SER A 70 18.32 -4.10 -12.34
N ASP A 71 17.09 -4.46 -11.92
CA ASP A 71 15.89 -4.18 -12.71
C ASP A 71 15.55 -2.69 -12.80
N TRP A 72 16.18 -1.87 -11.96
CA TRP A 72 16.00 -0.42 -11.93
C TRP A 72 17.05 0.34 -12.76
N GLU A 73 17.92 -0.36 -13.48
CA GLU A 73 18.92 0.29 -14.34
C GLU A 73 18.25 1.20 -15.38
N GLY A 74 18.71 2.44 -15.47
CA GLY A 74 18.13 3.46 -16.35
C GLY A 74 16.86 4.13 -15.81
N ILE A 75 16.33 3.72 -14.65
CA ILE A 75 15.17 4.35 -14.01
C ILE A 75 15.64 5.28 -12.87
N PRO A 76 15.25 6.57 -12.86
CA PRO A 76 15.53 7.46 -11.74
C PRO A 76 14.87 6.96 -10.44
N VAL A 77 15.67 6.77 -9.39
CA VAL A 77 15.20 6.28 -8.07
C VAL A 77 15.50 7.29 -6.95
N PRO A 78 14.65 7.39 -5.91
CA PRO A 78 13.39 6.65 -5.75
C PRO A 78 12.31 7.16 -6.70
N VAL A 79 11.55 6.22 -7.27
CA VAL A 79 10.34 6.54 -8.02
C VAL A 79 9.30 7.07 -7.03
N ARG A 80 8.87 8.30 -7.22
CA ARG A 80 7.85 8.95 -6.39
C ARG A 80 6.46 8.55 -6.88
N LEU A 81 5.80 7.68 -6.13
CA LEU A 81 4.49 7.17 -6.47
C LEU A 81 3.42 8.13 -5.92
N SER A 82 2.82 8.92 -6.79
CA SER A 82 1.75 9.90 -6.50
C SER A 82 0.35 9.38 -6.82
N ARG A 83 0.22 8.09 -7.14
CA ARG A 83 -1.02 7.45 -7.61
C ARG A 83 -1.21 6.08 -6.97
N ASN A 84 -2.46 5.63 -6.89
CA ASN A 84 -2.75 4.28 -6.47
C ASN A 84 -2.13 3.27 -7.44
N PHE A 85 -1.51 2.24 -6.90
CA PHE A 85 -0.83 1.23 -7.69
C PHE A 85 -1.15 -0.15 -7.16
N THR A 86 -1.55 -1.07 -8.02
CA THR A 86 -1.96 -2.42 -7.68
C THR A 86 -1.06 -3.41 -8.40
N ILE A 87 -0.44 -4.32 -7.65
CA ILE A 87 0.17 -5.52 -8.23
C ILE A 87 -0.78 -6.68 -7.94
N ARG A 88 -1.18 -7.39 -8.98
CA ARG A 88 -2.22 -8.40 -8.92
C ARG A 88 -1.77 -9.69 -9.60
N GLY A 89 -1.79 -10.80 -8.88
CA GLY A 89 -1.69 -12.13 -9.47
C GLY A 89 -3.04 -12.62 -10.00
N SER A 90 -3.05 -13.81 -10.60
CA SER A 90 -4.29 -14.46 -11.03
C SER A 90 -5.21 -14.77 -9.85
N ALA A 91 -6.52 -14.54 -10.01
CA ALA A 91 -7.56 -14.92 -9.04
C ALA A 91 -7.84 -16.44 -9.01
N ALA A 92 -6.79 -17.24 -9.23
CA ALA A 92 -6.80 -18.69 -9.15
C ALA A 92 -6.69 -19.15 -7.67
N PRO A 93 -6.85 -20.45 -7.37
CA PRO A 93 -6.66 -20.97 -6.01
C PRO A 93 -5.30 -20.56 -5.44
N GLN A 94 -5.24 -20.29 -4.14
CA GLN A 94 -4.05 -19.73 -3.48
C GLN A 94 -2.76 -20.52 -3.72
N ALA A 95 -2.86 -21.85 -3.88
CA ALA A 95 -1.73 -22.72 -4.21
C ALA A 95 -1.06 -22.40 -5.57
N SER A 96 -1.68 -21.56 -6.40
CA SER A 96 -1.20 -21.15 -7.72
C SER A 96 -0.87 -19.66 -7.81
N TRP A 97 -0.94 -18.91 -6.70
CA TRP A 97 -0.57 -17.51 -6.69
C TRP A 97 0.93 -17.34 -6.97
N PRO A 98 1.33 -16.37 -7.81
CA PRO A 98 2.73 -16.12 -8.07
C PRO A 98 3.43 -15.58 -6.81
N VAL A 99 4.69 -15.97 -6.63
CA VAL A 99 5.54 -15.44 -5.57
C VAL A 99 6.24 -14.17 -6.08
N LEU A 100 6.06 -13.08 -5.35
CA LEU A 100 6.74 -11.81 -5.60
C LEU A 100 7.89 -11.65 -4.59
N HIS A 101 9.12 -11.68 -5.09
CA HIS A 101 10.34 -11.46 -4.33
C HIS A 101 10.77 -10.00 -4.46
N LEU A 102 10.66 -9.24 -3.36
CA LEU A 102 11.05 -7.83 -3.31
C LEU A 102 12.45 -7.71 -2.69
N LEU A 103 13.49 -7.84 -3.53
CA LEU A 103 14.88 -7.80 -3.06
C LEU A 103 15.44 -6.37 -3.08
N ALA A 104 14.99 -5.54 -4.02
CA ALA A 104 15.39 -4.16 -4.14
C ALA A 104 14.82 -3.30 -2.99
N ARG A 105 15.64 -2.41 -2.42
CA ARG A 105 15.25 -1.56 -1.28
C ARG A 105 15.21 -0.09 -1.68
N GLN A 106 14.31 0.67 -1.06
CA GLN A 106 14.21 2.13 -1.18
C GLN A 106 14.05 2.63 -2.62
N LYS A 107 13.52 1.80 -3.53
CA LYS A 107 13.34 2.14 -4.95
C LYS A 107 12.06 2.90 -5.25
N VAL A 108 11.02 2.67 -4.45
CA VAL A 108 9.71 3.32 -4.57
C VAL A 108 9.43 4.09 -3.29
N GLN A 109 9.04 5.36 -3.43
CA GLN A 109 8.61 6.22 -2.35
C GLN A 109 7.13 6.54 -2.56
N LEU A 110 6.28 6.08 -1.64
CA LEU A 110 4.87 6.48 -1.63
C LEU A 110 4.77 7.93 -1.17
N MET A 111 4.06 8.75 -1.93
CA MET A 111 3.77 10.13 -1.53
C MET A 111 2.70 10.12 -0.43
N LEU A 112 2.77 11.09 0.50
CA LEU A 112 1.98 11.11 1.74
C LEU A 112 0.46 11.26 1.53
N ASP A 113 0.03 11.64 0.33
CA ASP A 113 -1.31 12.14 0.06
C ASP A 113 -2.23 11.03 -0.48
N GLY A 114 -2.71 10.14 0.40
CA GLY A 114 -3.75 9.17 0.04
C GLY A 114 -3.36 8.09 -0.98
N VAL A 115 -2.07 7.99 -1.32
CA VAL A 115 -1.56 6.98 -2.25
C VAL A 115 -1.49 5.61 -1.61
N THR A 116 -2.11 4.62 -2.26
CA THR A 116 -2.11 3.23 -1.81
C THR A 116 -1.34 2.33 -2.77
N LEU A 117 -0.41 1.54 -2.23
CA LEU A 117 0.14 0.36 -2.91
C LEU A 117 -0.67 -0.87 -2.47
N ARG A 118 -1.31 -1.53 -3.41
CA ARG A 118 -2.12 -2.72 -3.18
C ARG A 118 -1.45 -3.96 -3.77
N LEU A 119 -1.45 -5.05 -3.02
CA LEU A 119 -0.91 -6.35 -3.42
C LEU A 119 -2.04 -7.37 -3.32
N GLN A 120 -2.43 -8.00 -4.43
CA GLN A 120 -3.60 -8.91 -4.50
C GLN A 120 -3.25 -10.23 -5.15
N TYR A 121 -3.77 -11.34 -4.61
CA TYR A 121 -3.58 -12.69 -5.16
C TYR A 121 -2.10 -13.06 -5.44
N LEU A 122 -1.23 -12.67 -4.51
CA LEU A 122 0.23 -12.85 -4.59
C LEU A 122 0.74 -13.39 -3.25
N VAL A 123 1.86 -14.11 -3.31
CA VAL A 123 2.64 -14.44 -2.10
C VAL A 123 3.85 -13.50 -2.05
N LEU A 124 4.00 -12.76 -0.95
CA LEU A 124 5.17 -11.89 -0.77
C LEU A 124 6.29 -12.65 -0.07
N HIS A 125 7.47 -12.67 -0.66
CA HIS A 125 8.65 -13.28 -0.07
C HIS A 125 9.75 -12.24 0.17
N LYS A 126 10.40 -12.32 1.34
CA LYS A 126 11.45 -11.40 1.81
C LYS A 126 11.06 -9.91 1.86
N TYR A 127 9.80 -9.59 2.13
CA TYR A 127 9.33 -8.22 2.35
C TYR A 127 9.88 -7.56 3.64
N ARG A 128 10.40 -8.34 4.60
CA ARG A 128 11.02 -7.84 5.84
C ARG A 128 12.43 -8.40 6.01
N SER A 129 13.41 -7.52 6.19
CA SER A 129 14.75 -7.91 6.65
C SER A 129 14.90 -7.92 8.16
N ASP A 130 13.84 -7.58 8.90
CA ASP A 130 13.90 -7.42 10.35
C ASP A 130 13.17 -8.59 11.03
N ASN A 131 13.93 -9.27 11.90
CA ASN A 131 13.58 -10.43 12.71
C ASN A 131 12.09 -10.55 13.09
N VAL A 132 11.50 -11.70 12.75
CA VAL A 132 10.15 -12.13 13.20
C VAL A 132 10.11 -12.46 14.71
N LEU A 133 11.24 -12.39 15.42
CA LEU A 133 11.38 -12.71 16.84
C LEU A 133 11.87 -11.54 17.72
N ARG A 134 11.46 -10.30 17.45
CA ARG A 134 11.55 -9.23 18.46
C ARG A 134 10.22 -9.16 19.22
N ALA A 135 10.13 -9.93 20.31
CA ALA A 135 9.12 -9.69 21.33
C ALA A 135 9.32 -8.26 21.89
N PRO A 136 8.26 -7.58 22.37
CA PRO A 136 8.43 -6.30 23.06
C PRO A 136 9.28 -6.57 24.30
N ALA A 137 10.55 -6.14 24.27
CA ALA A 137 11.38 -6.17 25.45
C ALA A 137 10.80 -5.17 26.45
N LEU A 138 10.29 -5.70 27.54
CA LEU A 138 10.00 -4.96 28.77
C LEU A 138 11.33 -4.37 29.24
N HIS A 139 11.58 -3.09 28.97
CA HIS A 139 12.70 -2.39 29.58
C HIS A 139 12.38 -2.22 31.07
N ARG A 140 13.16 -2.88 31.92
CA ARG A 140 13.27 -2.57 33.35
C ARG A 140 14.36 -1.53 33.55
#